data_AF-A0A7J7JQ30-F1
#
_entry.id   AF-A0A7J7JQ30-F1
#
_cell.length_a   1.000
_cell.length_b   1.000
_cell.length_c   1.000
_cell.angle_alpha   90.00
_cell.angle_beta   90.00
_cell.angle_gamma   90.00
#
_symmetry.space_group_name_H-M   'P 1'
#
loop_
_entity.id
_entity.type
_entity.pdbx_description
1 polymer ?
#
loop_
_entity_poly.entity_id
_entity_poly.type
_entity_poly.pdbx_seq_one_letter_code
_entity_poly.pdbx_strand_id
1 'polypeptide(L)'
;MACVSPADSNIEETLNTPWYADRVKRIKNKPLVKRDPHVAEILRLKNLIAQLQSDVVNIDSSLTTVTELTEVDGGVTDSTSTSTSTLTPAKVVMFGEVTNESYGKMYPLHRAKMSRQLKELNDMLAVKEQMMSECVTMEQKRESLKRQLTFEKKIKMLEEKKKKLTQQLSGSKTSAAVGTDRQAAQESDRADSAYEAAASAAHETDQGGVGELQEVEDGAGQEVDAAKSEDRKRDCEMAKMERQHSKSQDFYKRKAEEAAMASKRLKDALEKQKASRERHEKTAVATKVWDLVLEV
;
A
#
# COMPACT_ATOMS: atom_id res chain seq x y z
N MET A 1 -12.04 5.04 30.25
CA MET A 1 -12.54 4.65 31.60
C MET A 1 -11.62 3.59 32.15
N ALA A 2 -11.34 3.63 33.45
CA ALA A 2 -10.63 2.59 34.16
C ALA A 2 -11.59 2.03 35.22
N CYS A 3 -11.88 0.73 35.13
CA CYS A 3 -12.81 0.07 36.04
C CYS A 3 -11.99 -0.77 37.03
N VAL A 4 -12.27 -0.62 38.32
CA VAL A 4 -11.58 -1.33 39.40
C VAL A 4 -12.60 -1.95 40.34
N SER A 5 -12.24 -3.09 40.94
CA SER A 5 -13.08 -3.80 41.90
C SER A 5 -12.62 -3.45 43.31
N PRO A 6 -13.53 -3.14 44.27
CA PRO A 6 -13.16 -2.82 45.64
C PRO A 6 -12.82 -4.05 46.50
N ALA A 7 -12.89 -5.27 45.95
CA ALA A 7 -12.61 -6.49 46.70
C ALA A 7 -11.11 -6.69 46.96
N ASP A 8 -10.76 -7.08 48.19
CA ASP A 8 -9.37 -7.28 48.63
C ASP A 8 -8.62 -8.36 47.83
N SER A 9 -9.35 -9.35 47.30
CA SER A 9 -8.79 -10.39 46.42
C SER A 9 -8.20 -9.84 45.12
N ASN A 10 -8.63 -8.63 44.72
CA ASN A 10 -8.25 -8.00 43.45
C ASN A 10 -7.33 -6.79 43.67
N ILE A 11 -6.67 -6.68 44.82
CA ILE A 11 -5.88 -5.50 45.19
C ILE A 11 -4.71 -5.26 44.22
N GLU A 12 -4.06 -6.31 43.72
CA GLU A 12 -2.94 -6.20 42.79
C GLU A 12 -3.37 -5.61 41.43
N GLU A 13 -4.45 -6.12 40.85
CA GLU A 13 -5.04 -5.60 39.61
C GLU A 13 -5.62 -4.20 39.80
N THR A 14 -6.19 -3.94 40.97
CA THR A 14 -6.77 -2.66 41.36
C THR A 14 -5.71 -1.58 41.53
N LEU A 15 -4.51 -1.93 41.97
CA LEU A 15 -3.37 -1.02 42.04
C LEU A 15 -2.76 -0.78 40.64
N ASN A 16 -2.62 -1.83 39.83
CA ASN A 16 -2.00 -1.72 38.50
C ASN A 16 -2.84 -0.89 37.51
N THR A 17 -4.17 -0.96 37.60
CA THR A 17 -5.11 -0.28 36.69
C THR A 17 -4.97 1.27 36.71
N PRO A 18 -4.92 1.96 37.86
CA PRO A 18 -4.61 3.38 37.97
C PRO A 18 -3.25 3.78 37.40
N TRP A 19 -2.19 3.00 37.65
CA TRP A 19 -0.85 3.27 37.10
C TRP A 19 -0.86 3.22 35.58
N TYR A 20 -1.59 2.25 35.02
CA TYR A 20 -1.79 2.16 33.58
C TYR A 20 -2.61 3.35 33.04
N ALA A 21 -3.68 3.73 33.74
CA ALA A 21 -4.50 4.88 33.37
C ALA A 21 -3.70 6.20 33.36
N ASP A 22 -2.82 6.40 34.34
CA ASP A 22 -1.93 7.55 34.43
C ASP A 22 -0.91 7.58 33.27
N ARG A 23 -0.37 6.42 32.89
CA ARG A 23 0.49 6.29 31.70
C ARG A 23 -0.26 6.59 30.40
N VAL A 24 -1.52 6.15 30.29
CA VAL A 24 -2.38 6.40 29.13
C VAL A 24 -2.73 7.90 29.00
N LYS A 25 -2.92 8.63 30.10
CA LYS A 25 -3.11 10.09 30.07
C LYS A 25 -1.93 10.85 29.45
N ARG A 26 -0.72 10.29 29.52
CA ARG A 26 0.48 10.89 28.91
C ARG A 26 0.61 10.65 27.41
N ILE A 27 -0.24 9.81 26.81
CA ILE A 27 -0.20 9.50 25.37
C ILE A 27 -0.77 10.69 24.58
N LYS A 28 0.07 11.31 23.75
CA LYS A 28 -0.33 12.41 22.86
C LYS A 28 -0.69 11.86 21.48
N ASN A 29 -1.98 11.70 21.20
CA ASN A 29 -2.45 11.35 19.87
C ASN A 29 -2.53 12.60 18.98
N LYS A 30 -2.13 12.48 17.71
CA LYS A 30 -2.40 13.48 16.66
C LYS A 30 -3.58 12.97 15.83
N PRO A 31 -4.83 13.35 16.14
CA PRO A 31 -5.98 12.90 15.38
C PRO A 31 -5.90 13.46 13.95
N LEU A 32 -5.52 12.60 13.01
CA LEU A 32 -5.56 12.92 11.59
C LEU A 32 -6.93 12.50 11.07
N VAL A 33 -7.74 13.48 10.67
CA VAL A 33 -8.96 13.19 9.92
C VAL A 33 -8.52 12.65 8.56
N LYS A 34 -8.50 11.33 8.41
CA LYS A 34 -8.34 10.68 7.11
C LYS A 34 -9.60 10.93 6.29
N ARG A 35 -9.68 12.12 5.69
CA ARG A 35 -10.64 12.35 4.61
C ARG A 35 -10.11 11.57 3.41
N ASP A 36 -10.91 10.64 2.92
CA ASP A 36 -10.57 9.97 1.67
C ASP A 36 -10.38 11.03 0.58
N PRO A 37 -9.33 10.92 -0.25
CA PRO A 37 -9.12 11.86 -1.36
C PRO A 37 -10.33 11.90 -2.30
N HIS A 38 -11.07 10.79 -2.40
CA HIS A 38 -12.34 10.72 -3.12
C HIS A 38 -13.45 11.55 -2.47
N VAL A 39 -13.54 11.57 -1.14
CA VAL A 39 -14.54 12.38 -0.42
C VAL A 39 -14.21 13.87 -0.55
N ALA A 40 -12.93 14.24 -0.51
CA ALA A 40 -12.49 15.60 -0.79
C ALA A 40 -12.85 16.03 -2.23
N GLU A 41 -12.64 15.16 -3.22
CA GLU A 41 -13.02 15.44 -4.60
C GLU A 41 -14.53 15.50 -4.78
N ILE A 42 -15.31 14.63 -4.12
CA ILE A 42 -16.78 14.71 -4.11
C ILE A 42 -17.26 16.04 -3.53
N LEU A 43 -16.65 16.51 -2.44
CA LEU A 43 -17.00 17.82 -1.87
C LEU A 43 -16.64 18.97 -2.81
N ARG A 44 -15.49 18.90 -3.48
CA ARG A 44 -15.08 19.87 -4.50
C ARG A 44 -16.07 19.90 -5.66
N LEU A 45 -16.46 18.73 -6.17
CA LEU A 45 -17.42 18.58 -7.26
C LEU A 45 -18.81 19.07 -6.86
N LYS A 46 -19.26 18.78 -5.63
CA LYS A 46 -20.53 19.30 -5.10
C LYS A 46 -20.53 20.82 -5.00
N ASN A 47 -19.44 21.42 -4.52
CA ASN A 47 -19.31 22.88 -4.47
C ASN A 47 -19.30 23.50 -5.87
N LEU A 48 -18.63 22.87 -6.84
CA LEU A 48 -18.61 23.34 -8.22
C LEU A 48 -20.00 23.23 -8.87
N ILE A 49 -20.73 22.15 -8.64
CA ILE A 49 -22.10 21.99 -9.12
C ILE A 49 -22.99 23.08 -8.51
N ALA A 50 -22.87 23.36 -7.22
CA ALA A 50 -23.64 24.42 -6.57
C ALA A 50 -23.32 25.81 -7.15
N GLN A 51 -22.05 26.11 -7.43
CA GLN A 51 -21.63 27.35 -8.09
C GLN A 51 -22.18 27.47 -9.52
N LEU A 52 -22.07 26.41 -10.32
CA LEU A 52 -22.59 26.42 -11.68
C LEU A 52 -24.12 26.54 -11.70
N GLN A 53 -24.80 25.93 -10.73
CA GLN A 53 -26.25 26.09 -10.57
C GLN A 53 -26.63 27.53 -10.23
N SER A 54 -25.88 28.20 -9.34
CA SER A 54 -26.13 29.63 -9.07
C SER A 54 -25.84 30.50 -10.29
N ASP A 55 -24.80 30.20 -11.06
CA ASP A 55 -24.45 30.97 -12.26
C ASP A 55 -25.53 30.82 -13.35
N VAL A 56 -26.07 29.62 -13.55
CA VAL A 56 -27.19 29.40 -14.48
C VAL A 56 -28.42 30.18 -14.05
N VAL A 57 -28.79 30.14 -12.77
CA VAL A 57 -29.93 30.94 -12.25
C VAL A 57 -29.70 32.44 -12.44
N ASN A 58 -28.48 32.92 -12.20
CA ASN A 58 -28.12 34.33 -12.43
C ASN A 58 -28.19 34.70 -13.91
N ILE A 59 -27.71 33.84 -14.82
CA ILE A 59 -27.80 34.06 -16.26
C ILE A 59 -29.27 34.07 -16.72
N ASP A 60 -30.08 33.11 -16.29
CA ASP A 60 -31.50 33.03 -16.63
C ASP A 60 -32.26 34.26 -16.14
N SER A 61 -31.94 34.76 -14.93
CA SER A 61 -32.48 36.01 -14.40
C SER A 61 -32.05 37.25 -15.19
N SER A 62 -30.80 37.29 -15.68
CA SER A 62 -30.32 38.39 -16.53
C SER A 62 -30.99 38.37 -17.91
N LEU A 63 -31.24 37.18 -18.48
CA LEU A 63 -31.89 37.03 -19.79
C LEU A 63 -33.37 37.44 -19.75
N THR A 64 -34.07 37.19 -18.63
CA THR A 64 -35.46 37.63 -18.41
C THR A 64 -35.57 39.15 -18.30
N THR A 65 -34.61 39.83 -17.65
CA THR A 65 -34.62 41.32 -17.60
C THR A 65 -34.33 41.99 -18.94
N VAL A 66 -33.62 41.32 -19.86
CA VAL A 66 -33.33 41.85 -21.21
C VAL A 66 -34.54 41.70 -22.15
N THR A 67 -35.39 40.70 -21.92
CA THR A 67 -36.58 40.45 -22.75
C THR A 67 -37.77 41.35 -22.37
N GLU A 68 -37.89 41.79 -21.12
CA GLU A 68 -38.93 42.77 -20.70
C GLU A 68 -38.68 44.21 -21.18
N LEU A 69 -37.47 44.55 -21.66
CA LEU A 69 -37.16 45.88 -22.21
C LEU A 69 -37.48 46.04 -23.71
N THR A 70 -38.01 45.01 -24.38
CA THR A 70 -38.33 45.05 -25.82
C THR A 70 -39.82 45.11 -26.15
N GLU A 71 -40.72 45.15 -25.16
CA GLU A 71 -42.17 45.25 -25.38
C GLU A 71 -42.81 46.41 -24.59
N VAL A 72 -42.63 47.65 -25.06
CA VAL A 72 -43.60 48.74 -24.80
C VAL A 72 -43.76 49.61 -26.06
N ASP A 73 -45.03 49.87 -26.32
CA ASP A 73 -45.77 50.40 -27.45
C ASP A 73 -45.58 51.91 -27.77
N GLY A 74 -45.77 52.24 -29.07
CA GLY A 74 -46.42 53.43 -29.65
C GLY A 74 -46.17 54.88 -29.17
N GLY A 75 -45.76 55.76 -30.10
CA GLY A 75 -46.14 57.20 -30.04
C GLY A 75 -45.18 58.26 -30.61
N VAL A 76 -45.31 58.56 -31.92
CA VAL A 76 -45.51 59.89 -32.57
C VAL A 76 -44.70 61.16 -32.15
N THR A 77 -44.08 61.82 -33.16
CA THR A 77 -43.65 63.27 -33.34
C THR A 77 -42.47 63.84 -32.53
N ASP A 78 -41.59 64.76 -32.99
CA ASP A 78 -41.26 65.43 -34.27
C ASP A 78 -39.93 66.23 -34.10
N SER A 79 -39.16 66.41 -35.19
CA SER A 79 -38.15 67.46 -35.52
C SER A 79 -36.90 67.70 -34.62
N THR A 80 -35.64 67.78 -35.11
CA THR A 80 -35.12 68.82 -36.05
C THR A 80 -33.66 68.56 -36.51
N SER A 81 -33.42 68.61 -37.84
CA SER A 81 -32.19 68.97 -38.64
C SER A 81 -30.77 68.46 -38.27
N THR A 82 -29.97 67.88 -39.18
CA THR A 82 -29.29 68.61 -40.27
C THR A 82 -28.65 67.66 -41.31
N SER A 83 -28.71 68.09 -42.56
CA SER A 83 -28.42 67.46 -43.85
C SER A 83 -26.96 67.01 -44.10
N THR A 84 -26.78 65.87 -44.80
CA THR A 84 -26.02 65.79 -46.06
C THR A 84 -26.40 64.52 -46.83
N SER A 85 -26.61 64.70 -48.12
CA SER A 85 -27.18 63.79 -49.12
C SER A 85 -26.12 62.95 -49.83
N THR A 86 -26.37 61.65 -50.04
CA THR A 86 -26.30 60.96 -51.35
C THR A 86 -26.86 59.53 -51.22
N LEU A 87 -27.40 59.02 -52.32
CA LEU A 87 -28.39 57.95 -52.43
C LEU A 87 -27.83 56.52 -52.34
N THR A 88 -28.64 55.67 -51.68
CA THR A 88 -28.71 54.18 -51.63
C THR A 88 -29.00 53.53 -53.01
N PRO A 89 -28.97 52.17 -53.22
CA PRO A 89 -29.35 51.13 -52.25
C PRO A 89 -28.63 49.76 -52.29
N ALA A 90 -28.41 49.19 -51.10
CA ALA A 90 -28.79 47.80 -50.72
C ALA A 90 -28.16 47.47 -49.35
N LYS A 91 -28.92 47.70 -48.28
CA LYS A 91 -28.63 47.14 -46.96
C LYS A 91 -29.00 45.66 -46.99
N VAL A 92 -28.02 44.79 -47.19
CA VAL A 92 -28.06 43.45 -46.59
C VAL A 92 -27.58 43.62 -45.16
N VAL A 93 -28.53 43.78 -44.24
CA VAL A 93 -28.27 43.64 -42.81
C VAL A 93 -28.10 42.14 -42.56
N MET A 94 -26.88 41.68 -42.35
CA MET A 94 -26.62 40.32 -41.88
C MET A 94 -25.69 40.34 -40.67
N PHE A 95 -26.30 39.89 -39.58
CA PHE A 95 -25.72 39.26 -38.40
C PHE A 95 -24.77 40.09 -37.54
N GLY A 96 -25.25 40.35 -36.31
CA GLY A 96 -24.48 40.96 -35.25
C GLY A 96 -23.16 40.23 -35.01
N GLU A 97 -22.10 41.03 -34.96
CA GLU A 97 -20.80 40.64 -34.42
C GLU A 97 -20.97 40.38 -32.92
N VAL A 98 -21.35 39.15 -32.56
CA VAL A 98 -21.05 38.63 -31.23
C VAL A 98 -19.54 38.51 -31.17
N THR A 99 -18.91 39.36 -30.37
CA THR A 99 -17.46 39.54 -30.33
C THR A 99 -16.73 38.22 -30.09
N ASN A 100 -15.78 37.97 -30.98
CA ASN A 100 -14.89 36.80 -31.07
C ASN A 100 -13.93 36.65 -29.85
N GLU A 101 -14.02 37.54 -28.85
CA GLU A 101 -13.10 37.59 -27.70
C GLU A 101 -13.35 36.49 -26.67
N SER A 102 -14.59 36.02 -26.52
CA SER A 102 -14.95 34.99 -25.54
C SER A 102 -14.37 33.62 -25.92
N TYR A 103 -14.47 33.27 -27.22
CA TYR A 103 -13.89 32.07 -27.78
C TYR A 103 -12.36 32.12 -27.78
N GLY A 104 -11.77 33.27 -28.10
CA GLY A 104 -10.31 33.48 -28.09
C GLY A 104 -9.64 33.24 -26.73
N LYS A 105 -10.33 33.48 -25.61
CA LYS A 105 -9.83 33.21 -24.24
C LYS A 105 -10.10 31.76 -23.78
N MET A 106 -11.17 31.13 -24.29
CA MET A 106 -11.56 29.77 -23.93
C MET A 106 -10.59 28.69 -24.47
N TYR A 107 -10.17 28.79 -25.73
CA TYR A 107 -9.33 27.77 -26.37
C TYR A 107 -7.92 27.63 -25.77
N PRO A 108 -7.17 28.71 -25.46
CA PRO A 108 -5.86 28.62 -24.82
C PRO A 108 -5.95 28.05 -23.40
N LEU A 109 -6.98 28.45 -22.64
CA LEU A 109 -7.21 27.96 -21.28
C LEU A 109 -7.55 26.47 -21.28
N HIS A 110 -8.42 26.03 -22.20
CA HIS A 110 -8.76 24.62 -22.38
C HIS A 110 -7.52 23.79 -22.78
N ARG A 111 -6.70 24.29 -23.71
CA ARG A 111 -5.45 23.66 -24.13
C ARG A 111 -4.45 23.55 -22.99
N ALA A 112 -4.29 24.61 -22.19
CA ALA A 112 -3.42 24.62 -21.00
C ALA A 112 -3.92 23.69 -19.90
N LYS A 113 -5.25 23.55 -19.75
CA LYS A 113 -5.85 22.60 -18.80
C LYS A 113 -5.56 21.15 -19.21
N MET A 114 -5.74 20.84 -20.49
CA MET A 114 -5.45 19.50 -21.02
C MET A 114 -3.95 19.17 -20.96
N SER A 115 -3.06 20.12 -21.25
CA SER A 115 -1.62 19.89 -21.12
C SER A 115 -1.17 19.71 -19.67
N ARG A 116 -1.80 20.42 -18.71
CA ARG A 116 -1.55 20.23 -17.28
C ARG A 116 -1.99 18.84 -16.81
N GLN A 117 -3.17 18.39 -17.24
CA GLN A 117 -3.66 17.05 -16.94
C GLN A 117 -2.77 15.96 -17.54
N LEU A 118 -2.30 16.14 -18.78
CA LEU A 118 -1.35 15.21 -19.41
C LEU A 118 -0.03 15.13 -18.63
N LYS A 119 0.48 16.28 -18.18
CA LYS A 119 1.70 16.34 -17.37
C LYS A 119 1.52 15.67 -16.01
N GLU A 120 0.43 15.97 -15.30
CA GLU A 120 0.11 15.33 -14.01
C GLU A 120 -0.03 13.81 -14.14
N LEU A 121 -0.68 13.32 -15.21
CA LEU A 121 -0.78 11.89 -15.48
C LEU A 121 0.58 11.25 -15.78
N ASN A 122 1.44 11.94 -16.53
CA ASN A 122 2.78 11.46 -16.85
C ASN A 122 3.69 11.43 -15.62
N ASP A 123 3.60 12.44 -14.76
CA ASP A 123 4.33 12.50 -13.48
C ASP A 123 3.85 11.39 -12.53
N MET A 124 2.53 11.13 -12.46
CA MET A 124 1.99 9.99 -11.69
C MET A 124 2.42 8.63 -12.26
N LEU A 125 2.49 8.51 -13.58
CA LEU A 125 2.96 7.30 -14.25
C LEU A 125 4.44 7.06 -13.94
N ALA A 126 5.29 8.09 -14.00
CA ALA A 126 6.70 8.01 -13.65
C ALA A 126 6.92 7.59 -12.18
N VAL A 127 6.15 8.17 -11.25
CA VAL A 127 6.19 7.75 -9.83
C VAL A 127 5.75 6.29 -9.68
N LYS A 128 4.72 5.85 -10.41
CA LYS A 128 4.27 4.46 -10.40
C LYS A 128 5.34 3.51 -10.96
N GLU A 129 6.01 3.88 -12.05
CA GLU A 129 7.10 3.10 -12.63
C GLU A 129 8.28 2.97 -11.67
N GLN A 130 8.69 4.07 -11.03
CA GLN A 130 9.73 4.07 -10.00
C GLN A 130 9.34 3.15 -8.83
N MET A 131 8.12 3.29 -8.30
CA MET A 131 7.63 2.43 -7.21
C MET A 131 7.54 0.95 -7.61
N MET A 132 7.16 0.64 -8.87
CA MET A 132 7.16 -0.74 -9.37
C MET A 132 8.58 -1.30 -9.45
N SER A 133 9.55 -0.53 -9.94
CA SER A 133 10.96 -0.96 -9.96
C SER A 133 11.49 -1.24 -8.57
N GLU A 134 11.17 -0.39 -7.59
CA GLU A 134 11.53 -0.61 -6.19
C GLU A 134 10.90 -1.91 -5.65
N CYS A 135 9.63 -2.18 -5.96
CA CYS A 135 8.98 -3.43 -5.56
C CYS A 135 9.65 -4.67 -6.15
N VAL A 136 10.04 -4.63 -7.43
CA VAL A 136 10.75 -5.74 -8.08
C VAL A 136 12.09 -6.00 -7.40
N THR A 137 12.87 -4.95 -7.08
CA THR A 137 14.15 -5.14 -6.39
C THR A 137 13.98 -5.70 -4.97
N MET A 138 12.91 -5.30 -4.28
CA MET A 138 12.60 -5.80 -2.93
C MET A 138 12.12 -7.26 -2.97
N GLU A 139 11.37 -7.63 -4.00
CA GLU A 139 10.93 -9.01 -4.23
C GLU A 139 12.12 -9.94 -4.57
N GLN A 140 13.06 -9.47 -5.41
CA GLN A 140 14.31 -10.18 -5.67
C GLN A 140 15.14 -10.39 -4.40
N LYS A 141 15.27 -9.37 -3.54
CA LYS A 141 15.93 -9.49 -2.23
C LYS A 141 15.24 -10.53 -1.34
N ARG A 142 13.90 -10.54 -1.31
CA ARG A 142 13.10 -11.52 -0.57
C ARG A 142 13.34 -12.93 -1.07
N GLU A 143 13.34 -13.14 -2.38
CA GLU A 143 13.60 -14.45 -2.97
C GLU A 143 15.02 -14.94 -2.67
N SER A 144 16.01 -14.06 -2.74
CA SER A 144 17.39 -14.37 -2.36
C SER A 144 17.46 -14.82 -0.90
N LEU A 145 16.83 -14.08 0.02
CA LEU A 145 16.79 -14.45 1.44
C LEU A 145 16.08 -15.77 1.69
N LYS A 146 14.96 -16.02 1.00
CA LYS A 146 14.24 -17.31 1.07
C LYS A 146 15.13 -18.46 0.61
N ARG A 147 15.87 -18.29 -0.48
CA ARG A 147 16.83 -19.30 -0.98
C ARG A 147 17.92 -19.55 0.06
N GLN A 148 18.51 -18.50 0.64
CA GLN A 148 19.49 -18.62 1.73
C GLN A 148 18.95 -19.45 2.89
N LEU A 149 17.73 -19.19 3.33
CA LEU A 149 17.11 -19.92 4.44
C LEU A 149 16.81 -21.39 4.09
N THR A 150 16.47 -21.69 2.84
CA THR A 150 16.34 -23.09 2.40
C THR A 150 17.68 -23.83 2.38
N PHE A 151 18.77 -23.16 2.00
CA PHE A 151 20.11 -23.73 2.09
C PHE A 151 20.50 -23.97 3.54
N GLU A 152 20.24 -23.02 4.43
CA GLU A 152 20.53 -23.14 5.86
C GLU A 152 19.78 -24.31 6.51
N LYS A 153 18.48 -24.47 6.22
CA LYS A 153 17.70 -25.65 6.63
C LYS A 153 18.30 -26.95 6.12
N LYS A 154 18.79 -26.96 4.87
CA LYS A 154 19.40 -28.14 4.27
C LYS A 154 20.76 -28.47 4.91
N ILE A 155 21.54 -27.45 5.27
CA ILE A 155 22.79 -27.60 6.03
C ILE A 155 22.49 -28.22 7.40
N LYS A 156 21.53 -27.66 8.17
CA LYS A 156 21.09 -28.20 9.46
C LYS A 156 20.68 -29.69 9.36
N MET A 157 19.88 -30.07 8.34
CA MET A 157 19.52 -31.47 8.10
C MET A 157 20.71 -32.38 7.77
N LEU A 158 21.70 -31.88 7.02
CA LEU A 158 22.90 -32.64 6.68
C LEU A 158 23.81 -32.81 7.91
N GLU A 159 23.89 -31.82 8.79
CA GLU A 159 24.63 -31.91 10.06
C GLU A 159 24.00 -32.93 11.01
N GLU A 160 22.67 -32.96 11.13
CA GLU A 160 21.96 -33.99 11.91
C GLU A 160 22.20 -35.40 11.34
N LYS A 161 22.13 -35.56 10.02
CA LYS A 161 22.45 -36.84 9.36
C LYS A 161 23.90 -37.24 9.59
N LYS A 162 24.84 -36.29 9.51
CA LYS A 162 26.25 -36.52 9.82
C LYS A 162 26.42 -36.99 11.27
N LYS A 163 25.82 -36.31 12.25
CA LYS A 163 25.84 -36.71 13.67
C LYS A 163 25.31 -38.14 13.87
N LYS A 164 24.17 -38.48 13.26
CA LYS A 164 23.59 -39.84 13.34
C LYS A 164 24.52 -40.92 12.76
N LEU A 165 25.12 -40.66 11.59
CA LEU A 165 26.06 -41.60 10.98
C LEU A 165 27.33 -41.77 11.82
N THR A 166 27.87 -40.68 12.39
CA THR A 166 29.02 -40.74 13.29
C THR A 166 28.70 -41.54 14.55
N GLN A 167 27.50 -41.38 15.11
CA GLN A 167 27.03 -42.15 16.27
C GLN A 167 26.86 -43.64 15.95
N GLN A 168 26.39 -43.99 14.75
CA GLN A 168 26.33 -45.38 14.29
C GLN A 168 27.73 -45.98 14.09
N LEU A 169 28.68 -45.20 13.57
CA LEU A 169 30.08 -45.62 13.40
C LEU A 169 30.81 -45.81 14.73
N SER A 170 30.55 -44.99 15.75
CA SER A 170 31.11 -45.21 17.09
C SER A 170 30.44 -46.41 17.79
N GLY A 171 29.14 -46.62 17.59
CA GLY A 171 28.41 -47.79 18.10
C GLY A 171 28.83 -49.13 17.51
N SER A 172 29.30 -49.19 16.26
CA SER A 172 29.81 -50.44 15.65
C SER A 172 31.27 -50.76 15.99
N LYS A 173 32.05 -49.83 16.58
CA LYS A 173 33.43 -50.11 17.00
C LYS A 173 33.53 -50.89 18.31
N THR A 174 32.52 -50.83 19.17
CA THR A 174 32.51 -51.53 20.47
C THR A 174 32.14 -53.01 20.37
N SER A 175 31.64 -53.49 19.22
CA SER A 175 31.32 -54.91 19.00
C SER A 175 32.41 -55.70 18.27
N ALA A 176 33.50 -55.06 17.82
CA ALA A 176 34.61 -55.71 17.11
C ALA A 176 35.84 -56.02 18.01
N ALA A 177 35.85 -55.56 19.27
CA ALA A 177 36.97 -55.73 20.20
C ALA A 177 36.78 -56.86 21.25
N VAL A 178 35.72 -57.67 21.15
CA VAL A 178 35.43 -58.78 22.11
C VAL A 178 35.94 -60.12 21.56
N GLY A 179 37.14 -60.14 20.99
CA GLY A 179 37.55 -61.21 20.08
C GLY A 179 38.96 -61.75 20.22
N THR A 180 39.74 -61.44 21.25
CA THR A 180 41.01 -62.13 21.54
C THR A 180 41.39 -61.96 23.01
N ASP A 181 42.13 -62.95 23.52
CA ASP A 181 42.79 -63.01 24.83
C ASP A 181 42.00 -63.63 25.98
N ARG A 182 41.56 -64.87 25.73
CA ARG A 182 41.40 -65.90 26.76
C ARG A 182 42.67 -66.73 26.85
N GLN A 183 43.76 -66.20 27.39
CA GLN A 183 44.93 -66.96 27.87
C GLN A 183 45.97 -66.05 28.53
N ALA A 184 45.79 -65.72 29.81
CA ALA A 184 46.86 -65.33 30.74
C ALA A 184 46.30 -65.18 32.17
N ALA A 185 45.55 -66.19 32.63
CA ALA A 185 45.12 -66.28 34.02
C ALA A 185 46.14 -67.10 34.81
N GLN A 186 47.35 -66.56 35.03
CA GLN A 186 48.31 -67.12 35.97
C GLN A 186 49.43 -66.12 36.32
N GLU A 187 49.06 -64.93 36.80
CA GLU A 187 50.03 -63.99 37.42
C GLU A 187 49.33 -63.08 38.47
N SER A 188 48.49 -63.70 39.31
CA SER A 188 47.50 -63.01 40.15
C SER A 188 48.00 -62.44 41.48
N ASP A 189 49.27 -62.59 41.88
CA ASP A 189 49.68 -62.19 43.25
C ASP A 189 50.79 -61.12 43.29
N ARG A 190 51.11 -60.46 42.17
CA ARG A 190 52.06 -59.33 42.14
C ARG A 190 51.50 -58.02 41.56
N ALA A 191 50.24 -58.01 41.11
CA ALA A 191 49.64 -56.83 40.47
C ALA A 191 48.89 -55.88 41.43
N ASP A 192 48.42 -56.38 42.59
CA ASP A 192 47.59 -55.56 43.49
C ASP A 192 48.38 -54.46 44.22
N SER A 193 49.69 -54.64 44.42
CA SER A 193 50.55 -53.59 45.00
C SER A 193 51.02 -52.54 43.97
N ALA A 194 50.91 -52.84 42.67
CA ALA A 194 51.28 -51.90 41.59
C ALA A 194 50.07 -51.08 41.12
N TYR A 195 48.85 -51.63 41.28
CA TYR A 195 47.61 -50.96 40.89
C TYR A 195 47.27 -49.78 41.81
N GLU A 196 47.59 -49.87 43.10
CA GLU A 196 47.32 -48.80 44.08
C GLU A 196 48.36 -47.66 44.01
N ALA A 197 49.60 -47.98 43.62
CA ALA A 197 50.65 -47.00 43.34
C ALA A 197 50.45 -46.26 42.00
N ALA A 198 49.91 -46.94 40.98
CA ALA A 198 49.56 -46.32 39.69
C ALA A 198 48.25 -45.51 39.77
N ALA A 199 47.27 -45.92 40.57
CA ALA A 199 46.05 -45.17 40.82
C ALA A 199 46.32 -43.84 41.55
N SER A 200 47.32 -43.80 42.43
CA SER A 200 47.75 -42.58 43.11
C SER A 200 48.48 -41.60 42.16
N ALA A 201 49.23 -42.10 41.18
CA ALA A 201 49.90 -41.28 40.16
C ALA A 201 48.96 -40.79 39.03
N ALA A 202 47.84 -41.49 38.81
CA ALA A 202 46.80 -41.07 37.87
C ALA A 202 45.85 -40.00 38.45
N HIS A 203 45.79 -39.86 39.77
CA HIS A 203 44.92 -38.87 40.43
C HIS A 203 45.52 -37.43 40.49
N GLU A 204 46.79 -37.26 40.07
CA GLU A 204 47.45 -35.94 39.92
C GLU A 204 47.54 -35.45 38.47
N THR A 205 47.13 -36.26 37.48
CA THR A 205 47.09 -35.83 36.06
C THR A 205 45.67 -35.62 35.50
N ASP A 206 44.63 -35.94 36.26
CA ASP A 206 43.22 -35.81 35.84
C ASP A 206 42.56 -34.47 36.24
N GLN A 207 43.21 -33.63 37.05
CA GLN A 207 42.63 -32.32 37.41
C GLN A 207 42.87 -31.22 36.36
N GLY A 208 43.78 -31.44 35.40
CA GLY A 208 44.06 -30.47 34.32
C GLY A 208 43.16 -30.61 33.09
N GLY A 209 42.69 -31.81 32.77
CA GLY A 209 41.90 -32.08 31.57
C GLY A 209 40.40 -31.75 31.71
N VAL A 210 39.86 -31.86 32.94
CA VAL A 210 38.44 -31.56 33.21
C VAL A 210 38.16 -30.06 33.10
N GLY A 211 39.11 -29.19 33.48
CA GLY A 211 38.98 -27.74 33.32
C GLY A 211 39.02 -27.30 31.85
N GLU A 212 39.91 -27.89 31.05
CA GLU A 212 40.03 -27.57 29.61
C GLU A 212 38.82 -28.10 28.82
N LEU A 213 38.27 -29.27 29.19
CA LEU A 213 37.02 -29.77 28.62
C LEU A 213 35.82 -28.92 29.03
N GLN A 214 35.77 -28.42 30.26
CA GLN A 214 34.66 -27.59 30.72
C GLN A 214 34.70 -26.17 30.13
N GLU A 215 35.88 -25.57 29.92
CA GLU A 215 36.01 -24.32 29.16
C GLU A 215 35.63 -24.48 27.69
N VAL A 216 35.93 -25.63 27.07
CA VAL A 216 35.52 -25.95 25.70
C VAL A 216 34.00 -26.18 25.61
N GLU A 217 33.38 -26.80 26.60
CA GLU A 217 31.92 -27.00 26.66
C GLU A 217 31.16 -25.68 26.96
N ASP A 218 31.66 -24.86 27.88
CA ASP A 218 31.09 -23.55 28.19
C ASP A 218 31.27 -22.57 27.01
N GLY A 219 32.43 -22.62 26.34
CA GLY A 219 32.68 -21.87 25.11
C GLY A 219 31.76 -22.29 23.96
N ALA A 220 31.57 -23.60 23.76
CA ALA A 220 30.64 -24.13 22.76
C ALA A 220 29.17 -23.79 23.09
N GLY A 221 28.79 -23.77 24.38
CA GLY A 221 27.47 -23.34 24.84
C GLY A 221 27.19 -21.87 24.54
N GLN A 222 28.15 -20.99 24.84
CA GLN A 222 28.06 -19.56 24.53
C GLN A 222 28.00 -19.29 23.02
N GLU A 223 28.76 -20.04 22.22
CA GLU A 223 28.75 -19.90 20.75
C GLU A 223 27.41 -20.37 20.13
N VAL A 224 26.84 -21.45 20.66
CA VAL A 224 25.51 -21.95 20.25
C VAL A 224 24.40 -20.96 20.63
N ASP A 225 24.46 -20.34 21.80
CA ASP A 225 23.47 -19.35 22.21
C ASP A 225 23.63 -18.03 21.47
N ALA A 226 24.86 -17.65 21.12
CA ALA A 226 25.13 -16.54 20.21
C ALA A 226 24.50 -16.80 18.82
N ALA A 227 24.72 -17.99 18.24
CA ALA A 227 24.13 -18.38 16.96
C ALA A 227 22.59 -18.37 17.00
N LYS A 228 21.97 -18.90 18.06
CA LYS A 228 20.51 -18.82 18.27
C LYS A 228 20.01 -17.38 18.39
N SER A 229 20.79 -16.50 19.02
CA SER A 229 20.44 -15.09 19.14
C SER A 229 20.47 -14.38 17.79
N GLU A 230 21.39 -14.75 16.90
CA GLU A 230 21.46 -14.23 15.54
C GLU A 230 20.32 -14.75 14.66
N ASP A 231 19.97 -16.03 14.77
CA ASP A 231 18.82 -16.60 14.04
C ASP A 231 17.52 -15.89 14.42
N ARG A 232 17.30 -15.62 15.72
CA ARG A 232 16.15 -14.82 16.18
C ARG A 232 16.14 -13.40 15.63
N LYS A 233 17.31 -12.75 15.49
CA LYS A 233 17.42 -11.41 14.88
C LYS A 233 17.05 -11.47 13.40
N ARG A 234 17.58 -12.45 12.65
CA ARG A 234 17.25 -12.67 11.22
C ARG A 234 15.75 -12.92 11.01
N ASP A 235 15.13 -13.71 11.88
CA ASP A 235 13.68 -13.98 11.83
C ASP A 235 12.84 -12.72 12.11
N CYS A 236 13.24 -11.89 13.07
CA CYS A 236 12.56 -10.63 13.37
C CYS A 236 12.67 -9.62 12.21
N GLU A 237 13.83 -9.54 11.57
CA GLU A 237 14.06 -8.70 10.39
C GLU A 237 13.23 -9.19 9.19
N MET A 238 13.22 -10.50 8.95
CA MET A 238 12.35 -11.14 7.95
C MET A 238 10.88 -10.79 8.18
N ALA A 239 10.36 -10.98 9.39
CA ALA A 239 8.98 -10.66 9.71
C ALA A 239 8.66 -9.16 9.52
N LYS A 240 9.62 -8.28 9.78
CA LYS A 240 9.47 -6.83 9.52
C LYS A 240 9.39 -6.55 8.02
N MET A 241 10.26 -7.17 7.23
CA MET A 241 10.29 -7.02 5.77
C MET A 241 9.02 -7.61 5.13
N GLU A 242 8.55 -8.77 5.59
CA GLU A 242 7.30 -9.38 5.13
C GLU A 242 6.08 -8.52 5.44
N ARG A 243 6.01 -7.92 6.64
CA ARG A 243 4.94 -6.97 6.98
C ARG A 243 4.97 -5.72 6.10
N GLN A 244 6.15 -5.19 5.76
CA GLN A 244 6.25 -4.05 4.85
C GLN A 244 5.80 -4.43 3.44
N HIS A 245 6.25 -5.58 2.93
CA HIS A 245 5.84 -6.09 1.63
C HIS A 245 4.34 -6.35 1.55
N SER A 246 3.76 -7.01 2.56
CA SER A 246 2.31 -7.26 2.64
C SER A 246 1.52 -5.96 2.61
N LYS A 247 1.96 -4.93 3.36
CA LYS A 247 1.32 -3.60 3.33
C LYS A 247 1.41 -2.94 1.96
N SER A 248 2.57 -2.98 1.31
CA SER A 248 2.73 -2.44 -0.04
C SER A 248 1.88 -3.19 -1.06
N GLN A 249 1.86 -4.52 -0.98
CA GLN A 249 1.04 -5.39 -1.84
C GLN A 249 -0.46 -5.11 -1.68
N ASP A 250 -0.94 -4.97 -0.44
CA ASP A 250 -2.33 -4.61 -0.16
C ASP A 250 -2.68 -3.21 -0.67
N PHE A 251 -1.74 -2.26 -0.55
CA PHE A 251 -1.89 -0.92 -1.12
C PHE A 251 -2.04 -0.98 -2.65
N TYR A 252 -1.19 -1.74 -3.34
CA TYR A 252 -1.30 -1.91 -4.80
C TYR A 252 -2.58 -2.61 -5.21
N LYS A 253 -2.99 -3.65 -4.48
CA LYS A 253 -4.24 -4.37 -4.74
C LYS A 253 -5.43 -3.43 -4.64
N ARG A 254 -5.52 -2.63 -3.57
CA ARG A 254 -6.58 -1.61 -3.42
C ARG A 254 -6.52 -0.55 -4.52
N LYS A 255 -5.33 -0.07 -4.88
CA LYS A 255 -5.17 0.91 -5.98
C LYS A 255 -5.59 0.35 -7.34
N ALA A 256 -5.30 -0.93 -7.61
CA ALA A 256 -5.74 -1.61 -8.81
C ALA A 256 -7.26 -1.82 -8.83
N GLU A 257 -7.85 -2.21 -7.69
CA GLU A 257 -9.31 -2.34 -7.53
C GLU A 257 -10.03 -0.99 -7.69
N GLU A 258 -9.50 0.09 -7.09
CA GLU A 258 -10.00 1.46 -7.27
C GLU A 258 -9.96 1.90 -8.74
N ALA A 259 -8.83 1.67 -9.42
CA ALA A 259 -8.68 1.98 -10.83
C ALA A 259 -9.66 1.17 -11.70
N ALA A 260 -9.81 -0.13 -11.43
CA ALA A 260 -10.75 -0.99 -12.14
C ALA A 260 -12.20 -0.54 -11.93
N MET A 261 -12.58 -0.16 -10.71
CA MET A 261 -13.90 0.38 -10.41
C MET A 261 -14.14 1.73 -11.08
N ALA A 262 -13.13 2.60 -11.16
CA ALA A 262 -13.21 3.86 -11.89
C ALA A 262 -13.38 3.64 -13.41
N SER A 263 -12.62 2.72 -14.00
CA SER A 263 -12.77 2.35 -15.41
C SER A 263 -14.15 1.73 -15.69
N LYS A 264 -14.69 0.93 -14.77
CA LYS A 264 -16.04 0.38 -14.88
C LYS A 264 -17.09 1.50 -14.87
N ARG A 265 -17.03 2.40 -13.89
CA ARG A 265 -17.95 3.55 -13.80
C ARG A 265 -17.92 4.43 -15.04
N LEU A 266 -16.72 4.66 -15.60
CA LEU A 266 -16.55 5.44 -16.83
C LEU A 266 -17.21 4.73 -18.01
N LYS A 267 -17.00 3.41 -18.17
CA LYS A 267 -17.68 2.61 -19.20
C LYS A 267 -19.20 2.68 -19.07
N ASP A 268 -19.74 2.46 -17.87
CA ASP A 268 -21.18 2.50 -17.62
C ASP A 268 -21.77 3.89 -17.95
N ALA A 269 -21.05 4.98 -17.62
CA ALA A 269 -21.48 6.34 -17.95
C ALA A 269 -21.47 6.61 -19.46
N LEU A 270 -20.43 6.14 -20.18
CA LEU A 270 -20.35 6.26 -21.64
C LEU A 270 -21.44 5.44 -22.34
N GLU A 271 -21.73 4.23 -21.86
CA GLU A 271 -22.83 3.42 -22.37
C GLU A 271 -24.18 4.10 -22.16
N LYS A 272 -24.41 4.69 -20.99
CA LYS A 272 -25.61 5.47 -20.72
C LYS A 272 -25.74 6.69 -21.62
N GLN A 273 -24.64 7.40 -21.90
CA GLN A 273 -24.62 8.53 -22.82
C GLN A 273 -24.91 8.09 -24.27
N LYS A 274 -24.31 6.99 -24.73
CA LYS A 274 -24.58 6.40 -26.05
C LYS A 274 -26.05 6.00 -26.18
N ALA A 275 -26.60 5.30 -25.21
CA ALA A 275 -28.01 4.90 -25.21
C ALA A 275 -28.95 6.12 -25.22
N SER A 276 -28.63 7.20 -24.48
CA SER A 276 -29.39 8.44 -24.54
C SER A 276 -29.33 9.10 -25.92
N ARG A 277 -28.14 9.12 -26.54
CA ARG A 277 -27.94 9.69 -27.88
C ARG A 277 -28.72 8.91 -28.94
N GLU A 278 -28.70 7.59 -28.91
CA GLU A 278 -29.49 6.74 -29.79
C GLU A 278 -31.01 6.95 -29.61
N ARG A 279 -31.47 7.18 -28.37
CA ARG A 279 -32.87 7.54 -28.12
C ARG A 279 -33.22 8.88 -28.75
N HIS A 280 -32.38 9.91 -28.55
CA HIS A 280 -32.59 11.22 -29.16
C HIS A 280 -32.56 11.17 -30.70
N GLU A 281 -31.68 10.35 -31.27
CA GLU A 281 -31.60 10.14 -32.72
C GLU A 281 -32.87 9.45 -33.26
N LYS A 282 -33.35 8.40 -32.58
CA LYS A 282 -34.63 7.74 -32.93
C LYS A 282 -35.81 8.69 -32.84
N THR A 283 -35.88 9.51 -31.78
CA THR A 283 -36.96 10.51 -31.64
C THR A 283 -36.87 11.60 -32.70
N ALA A 284 -35.65 12.05 -33.06
CA ALA A 284 -35.45 13.07 -34.08
C ALA A 284 -35.80 12.56 -35.48
N VAL A 285 -35.52 11.29 -35.79
CA VAL A 285 -35.96 10.65 -37.03
C VAL A 285 -37.49 10.52 -37.05
N ALA A 286 -38.11 10.11 -35.94
CA ALA A 286 -39.56 9.99 -35.85
C ALA A 286 -40.27 11.34 -36.03
N THR A 287 -39.81 12.42 -35.38
CA THR A 287 -40.39 13.77 -35.57
C THR A 287 -40.26 14.22 -37.02
N LYS A 288 -39.11 13.97 -37.65
CA LYS A 288 -38.89 14.36 -39.05
C LYS A 288 -39.79 13.60 -40.03
N VAL A 289 -40.11 12.34 -39.74
CA VAL A 289 -41.10 11.57 -40.51
C VAL A 289 -42.52 12.10 -40.28
N TRP A 290 -42.87 12.46 -39.05
CA TRP A 290 -44.17 13.08 -38.74
C TRP A 290 -44.35 14.42 -39.43
N ASP A 291 -43.33 15.28 -39.45
CA ASP A 291 -43.37 16.57 -40.14
C ASP A 291 -43.55 16.38 -41.67
N LEU A 292 -42.86 15.40 -42.27
CA LEU A 292 -43.02 15.07 -43.69
C LEU A 292 -44.42 14.53 -44.05
N VAL A 293 -45.09 13.84 -43.13
CA VAL A 293 -46.46 13.34 -43.34
C VAL A 293 -47.50 14.45 -43.19
N LEU A 294 -47.21 15.48 -42.40
CA LEU A 294 -48.08 16.66 -42.22
C LEU A 294 -47.96 17.69 -43.36
N GLU A 295 -46.88 17.66 -44.14
CA GLU A 295 -46.66 18.53 -45.30
C GLU A 295 -47.22 17.99 -46.64
N VAL A 296 -47.83 16.79 -46.66
CA VAL A 296 -48.47 16.16 -47.84
C VAL A 296 -49.99 16.16 -47.70
#